data_AF-A0A9P4WKQ4-F1
#
_entry.id   AF-A0A9P4WKQ4-F1
#
_cell.length_a   1.000
_cell.length_b   1.000
_cell.length_c   1.000
_cell.angle_alpha   90.00
_cell.angle_beta   90.00
_cell.angle_gamma   90.00
#
_symmetry.space_group_name_H-M   'P 1'
#
loop_
_entity.id
_entity.type
_entity.pdbx_description
1 polymer ?
#
loop_
_entity_poly.entity_id
_entity_poly.type
_entity_poly.pdbx_seq_one_letter_code
_entity_poly.pdbx_strand_id
1 'polypeptide(L)'
;MAEVKSSLPAEPVSSVRAATSVDKNALIDRLDTLLEQYLNTLDEYEKLMQQLAKQLSSGYFSLTQANFHNRSGVHYGQDSYDERPSEGGEDGEKEVEHVLNEDAEVAEEESSDQSTEDKPKEKTEDTKPKAMDPIRMFGILVPPALRSAQASFNEAVDGPVVRVAAVAGELRALEREIGRARKAVRKA
;
A
#
# COMPACT_ATOMS: atom_id res chain seq x y z
N MET A 1 18.93 -85.86 -40.35
CA MET A 1 19.62 -84.61 -39.97
C MET A 1 18.77 -83.44 -40.46
N ALA A 2 18.14 -82.71 -39.54
CA ALA A 2 17.60 -81.36 -39.77
C ALA A 2 17.14 -80.80 -38.42
N GLU A 3 18.05 -80.19 -37.66
CA GLU A 3 17.68 -79.36 -36.51
C GLU A 3 17.24 -77.98 -37.03
N VAL A 4 15.96 -77.67 -36.86
CA VAL A 4 15.40 -76.34 -37.10
C VAL A 4 15.59 -75.53 -35.82
N LYS A 5 16.60 -74.65 -35.83
CA LYS A 5 16.87 -73.71 -34.75
C LYS A 5 16.06 -72.43 -35.00
N SER A 6 14.86 -72.36 -34.44
CA SER A 6 14.04 -71.14 -34.42
C SER A 6 14.56 -70.19 -33.32
N SER A 7 15.40 -69.24 -33.72
CA SER A 7 15.77 -68.09 -32.88
C SER A 7 14.68 -67.04 -32.97
N LEU A 8 13.88 -66.89 -31.91
CA LEU A 8 12.98 -65.76 -31.70
C LEU A 8 13.79 -64.49 -31.34
N PRO A 9 13.50 -63.31 -31.94
CA PRO A 9 14.15 -62.06 -31.54
C PRO A 9 13.52 -61.51 -30.26
N ALA A 10 14.36 -61.18 -29.28
CA ALA A 10 13.96 -60.45 -28.08
C ALA A 10 13.82 -58.96 -28.41
N GLU A 11 12.59 -58.46 -28.37
CA GLU A 11 12.23 -57.05 -28.55
C GLU A 11 12.55 -56.18 -27.30
N PRO A 12 12.68 -54.84 -27.46
CA PRO A 12 13.40 -53.92 -26.56
C PRO A 12 12.55 -53.33 -25.42
N VAL A 13 11.86 -54.16 -24.63
CA VAL A 13 11.00 -53.69 -23.53
C VAL A 13 11.73 -52.99 -22.38
N SER A 14 13.04 -53.22 -22.22
CA SER A 14 13.86 -52.60 -21.17
C SER A 14 14.12 -51.10 -21.42
N SER A 15 14.32 -50.71 -22.68
CA SER A 15 14.68 -49.34 -23.04
C SER A 15 13.51 -48.36 -22.84
N VAL A 16 12.29 -48.78 -23.16
CA VAL A 16 11.09 -47.94 -23.00
C VAL A 16 10.77 -47.67 -21.53
N ARG A 17 10.92 -48.69 -20.66
CA ARG A 17 10.68 -48.53 -19.21
C ARG A 17 11.72 -47.63 -18.54
N ALA A 18 12.97 -47.66 -19.02
CA ALA A 18 14.00 -46.74 -18.54
C ALA A 18 13.69 -45.29 -18.95
N ALA A 19 13.28 -45.05 -20.21
CA ALA A 19 12.92 -43.72 -20.70
C ALA A 19 11.77 -43.08 -19.90
N THR A 20 10.69 -43.82 -19.65
CA THR A 20 9.54 -43.29 -18.88
C THR A 20 9.91 -42.97 -17.42
N SER A 21 10.85 -43.70 -16.82
CA SER A 21 11.33 -43.43 -15.46
C SER A 21 12.18 -42.15 -15.37
N VAL A 22 12.96 -41.85 -16.42
CA VAL A 22 13.74 -40.61 -16.52
C VAL A 22 12.82 -39.41 -16.69
N ASP A 23 11.78 -39.53 -17.54
CA ASP A 23 10.77 -38.48 -17.72
C ASP A 23 10.01 -38.19 -16.40
N LYS A 24 9.68 -39.25 -15.65
CA LYS A 24 9.03 -39.12 -14.35
C LYS A 24 9.91 -38.41 -13.32
N ASN A 25 11.19 -38.74 -13.26
CA ASN A 25 12.14 -38.09 -12.36
C ASN A 25 12.28 -36.60 -12.71
N ALA A 26 12.38 -36.25 -13.99
CA ALA A 26 12.41 -34.84 -14.42
C ALA A 26 11.14 -34.06 -14.03
N LEU A 27 9.96 -34.71 -14.05
CA LEU A 27 8.72 -34.11 -13.57
C LEU A 27 8.70 -33.92 -12.04
N ILE A 28 9.36 -34.82 -11.29
CA ILE A 28 9.51 -34.70 -9.84
C ILE A 28 10.47 -33.56 -9.50
N ASP A 29 11.64 -33.48 -10.15
CA ASP A 29 12.60 -32.38 -9.95
C ASP A 29 11.96 -31.01 -10.21
N ARG A 30 11.14 -30.93 -11.26
CA ARG A 30 10.35 -29.73 -11.56
C ARG A 30 9.33 -29.41 -10.45
N LEU A 31 8.65 -30.43 -9.92
CA LEU A 31 7.69 -30.25 -8.83
C LEU A 31 8.39 -29.73 -7.57
N ASP A 32 9.54 -30.29 -7.22
CA ASP A 32 10.33 -29.87 -6.07
C ASP A 32 10.80 -28.40 -6.22
N THR A 33 11.26 -28.03 -7.43
CA THR A 33 11.62 -26.63 -7.74
C THR A 33 10.43 -25.67 -7.55
N LEU A 34 9.23 -26.07 -8.00
CA LEU A 34 8.02 -25.24 -7.83
C LEU A 34 7.59 -25.13 -6.36
N LEU A 35 7.76 -26.20 -5.58
CA LEU A 35 7.47 -26.20 -4.16
C LEU A 35 8.45 -25.32 -3.37
N GLU A 36 9.73 -25.37 -3.72
CA GLU A 36 10.75 -24.49 -3.14
C GLU A 36 10.43 -23.02 -3.42
N GLN A 37 10.11 -22.69 -4.67
CA GLN A 37 9.67 -21.34 -5.04
C GLN A 37 8.44 -20.92 -4.25
N TYR A 38 7.43 -21.78 -4.16
CA TYR A 38 6.21 -21.49 -3.40
C TYR A 38 6.50 -21.20 -1.92
N LEU A 39 7.38 -21.97 -1.28
CA LEU A 39 7.75 -21.74 0.13
C LEU A 39 8.50 -20.42 0.33
N ASN A 40 9.43 -20.08 -0.57
CA ASN A 40 10.15 -18.81 -0.53
C ASN A 40 9.19 -17.63 -0.71
N THR A 41 8.28 -17.71 -1.68
CA THR A 41 7.26 -16.68 -1.93
C THR A 41 6.27 -16.57 -0.76
N LEU A 42 5.97 -17.67 -0.06
CA LEU A 42 5.12 -17.68 1.13
C LEU A 42 5.81 -16.97 2.31
N ASP A 43 7.09 -17.24 2.53
CA ASP A 43 7.89 -16.54 3.55
C ASP A 43 7.99 -15.04 3.26
N GLU A 44 8.17 -14.65 1.99
CA GLU A 44 8.12 -13.24 1.59
C GLU A 44 6.76 -12.60 1.88
N TYR A 45 5.66 -13.30 1.53
CA TYR A 45 4.30 -12.84 1.84
C TYR A 45 4.12 -12.60 3.34
N GLU A 46 4.56 -13.54 4.19
CA GLU A 46 4.44 -13.41 5.63
C GLU A 46 5.23 -12.21 6.16
N LYS A 47 6.49 -12.04 5.72
CA LYS A 47 7.33 -10.89 6.08
C LYS A 47 6.69 -9.56 5.68
N LEU A 48 6.14 -9.48 4.47
CA LEU A 48 5.45 -8.27 4.00
C LEU A 48 4.19 -7.99 4.82
N MET A 49 3.42 -9.02 5.18
CA MET A 49 2.26 -8.88 6.06
C MET A 49 2.64 -8.38 7.46
N GLN A 50 3.73 -8.89 8.03
CA GLN A 50 4.27 -8.39 9.32
C GLN A 50 4.69 -6.92 9.24
N GLN A 51 5.36 -6.52 8.15
CA GLN A 51 5.72 -5.13 7.91
C GLN A 51 4.49 -4.22 7.78
N LEU A 52 3.48 -4.65 7.01
CA LEU A 52 2.23 -3.93 6.85
C LEU A 52 1.51 -3.76 8.19
N ALA A 53 1.42 -4.82 9.00
CA ALA A 53 0.82 -4.76 10.32
C ALA A 53 1.54 -3.79 11.26
N LYS A 54 2.88 -3.74 11.20
CA LYS A 54 3.70 -2.79 11.97
C LYS A 54 3.40 -1.34 11.57
N GLN A 55 3.39 -1.05 10.27
CA GLN A 55 3.09 0.27 9.71
C GLN A 55 1.67 0.73 10.05
N LEU A 56 0.68 -0.15 9.90
CA LEU A 56 -0.71 0.17 10.25
C LEU A 56 -0.86 0.41 11.75
N SER A 57 -0.30 -0.44 12.60
CA SER A 57 -0.40 -0.28 14.05
C SER A 57 0.27 1.01 14.55
N SER A 58 1.42 1.40 14.00
CA SER A 58 2.04 2.69 14.34
C SER A 58 1.21 3.88 13.86
N GLY A 59 0.61 3.79 12.67
CA GLY A 59 -0.30 4.80 12.12
C GLY A 59 -1.54 4.98 13.00
N TYR A 60 -2.21 3.88 13.36
CA TYR A 60 -3.37 3.91 14.24
C TYR A 60 -3.05 4.40 15.65
N PHE A 61 -1.90 4.02 16.22
CA PHE A 61 -1.47 4.53 17.53
C PHE A 61 -1.23 6.04 17.50
N SER A 62 -0.62 6.55 16.42
CA SER A 62 -0.42 7.99 16.25
C SER A 62 -1.75 8.73 16.06
N LEU A 63 -2.71 8.11 15.36
CA LEU A 63 -4.05 8.66 15.19
C LEU A 63 -4.84 8.69 16.51
N THR A 64 -4.80 7.62 17.31
CA THR A 64 -5.45 7.58 18.62
C THR A 64 -4.81 8.59 19.57
N GLN A 65 -3.47 8.75 19.51
CA GLN A 65 -2.77 9.78 20.24
C GLN A 65 -3.24 11.19 19.82
N ALA A 66 -3.36 11.46 18.52
CA ALA A 66 -3.87 12.74 18.03
C ALA A 66 -5.29 13.00 18.55
N ASN A 67 -6.17 12.00 18.45
CA ASN A 67 -7.55 12.07 18.94
C ASN A 67 -7.63 12.34 20.46
N PHE A 68 -6.76 11.72 21.26
CA PHE A 68 -6.74 11.90 22.71
C PHE A 68 -6.28 13.31 23.13
N HIS A 69 -5.31 13.87 22.42
CA HIS A 69 -4.78 15.20 22.73
C HIS A 69 -5.63 16.33 22.13
N ASN A 70 -6.68 16.01 21.37
CA ASN A 70 -7.59 17.01 20.86
C ASN A 70 -8.47 17.58 21.99
N ARG A 71 -8.17 18.79 22.44
CA ARG A 71 -8.91 19.51 23.48
C ARG A 71 -10.38 19.77 23.13
N SER A 72 -10.71 19.74 21.83
CA SER A 72 -12.09 19.89 21.36
C SER A 72 -12.98 18.69 21.70
N GLY A 73 -12.42 17.56 22.13
CA GLY A 73 -13.17 16.32 22.39
C GLY A 73 -13.73 15.64 21.13
N VAL A 74 -13.46 16.21 19.95
CA VAL A 74 -13.91 15.71 18.65
C VAL A 74 -12.79 14.85 18.03
N HIS A 75 -13.14 13.69 17.50
CA HIS A 75 -12.20 12.85 16.76
C HIS A 75 -11.86 13.47 15.41
N TYR A 76 -10.61 13.36 14.96
CA TYR A 76 -10.23 13.78 13.62
C TYR A 76 -11.02 12.97 12.58
N GLY A 77 -11.86 13.68 11.83
CA GLY A 77 -12.75 13.11 10.82
C GLY A 77 -13.15 14.17 9.81
N GLN A 78 -14.14 13.86 8.98
CA GLN A 78 -14.63 14.77 7.94
C GLN A 78 -15.13 16.11 8.52
N ASP A 79 -15.71 16.08 9.72
CA ASP A 79 -16.19 17.27 10.43
C ASP A 79 -15.05 18.19 10.93
N SER A 80 -13.80 17.69 10.91
CA SER A 80 -12.59 18.47 11.25
C SER A 80 -11.93 19.07 10.01
N TYR A 81 -12.53 18.91 8.82
CA TYR A 81 -12.03 19.57 7.63
C TYR A 81 -12.26 21.07 7.73
N ASP A 82 -11.18 21.80 7.52
CA ASP A 82 -11.17 23.24 7.45
C ASP A 82 -11.85 23.66 6.14
N GLU A 83 -13.05 24.22 6.25
CA GLU A 83 -13.82 24.72 5.10
C GLU A 83 -13.37 26.10 4.63
N ARG A 84 -12.29 26.67 5.20
CA ARG A 84 -11.72 27.91 4.65
C ARG A 84 -11.43 27.69 3.16
N PRO A 85 -12.05 28.47 2.26
CA PRO A 85 -11.80 28.34 0.84
C PRO A 85 -10.29 28.50 0.63
N SER A 86 -9.66 27.53 -0.03
CA SER A 86 -8.20 27.44 -0.21
C SER A 86 -7.67 28.48 -1.21
N GLU A 87 -8.24 29.67 -1.18
CA GLU A 87 -8.00 30.81 -2.06
C GLU A 87 -7.50 31.95 -1.17
N GLY A 88 -6.25 31.85 -0.73
CA GLY A 88 -5.68 32.78 0.25
C GLY A 88 -4.25 32.41 0.59
N GLY A 89 -3.45 32.16 -0.44
CA GLY A 89 -2.01 32.03 -0.32
C GLY A 89 -1.35 33.27 -0.89
N GLU A 90 -1.45 34.39 -0.20
CA GLU A 90 -0.52 35.52 -0.37
C GLU A 90 -0.52 36.36 0.93
N ASP A 91 0.69 36.56 1.43
CA ASP A 91 1.16 37.56 2.40
C ASP A 91 0.84 37.40 3.89
N GLY A 92 1.91 37.21 4.68
CA GLY A 92 1.86 37.44 6.12
C GLY A 92 2.98 36.81 6.96
N GLU A 93 4.25 37.01 6.60
CA GLU A 93 5.32 36.89 7.60
C GLU A 93 5.11 37.97 8.68
N LYS A 94 4.57 37.57 9.83
CA LYS A 94 4.78 38.28 11.10
C LYS A 94 5.06 37.26 12.18
N GLU A 95 6.34 37.14 12.50
CA GLU A 95 6.82 36.68 13.81
C GLU A 95 6.10 37.49 14.89
N VAL A 96 5.40 36.82 15.80
CA VAL A 96 5.03 37.40 17.09
C VAL A 96 5.28 36.36 18.17
N GLU A 97 6.49 36.38 18.72
CA GLU A 97 6.75 35.99 20.10
C GLU A 97 6.12 37.03 21.04
N HIS A 98 5.14 36.64 21.86
CA HIS A 98 5.05 37.00 23.30
C HIS A 98 3.78 36.35 23.90
N VAL A 99 3.91 35.34 24.76
CA VAL A 99 3.88 35.41 26.24
C VAL A 99 2.55 35.88 26.83
N LEU A 100 1.96 34.95 27.60
CA LEU A 100 0.89 35.06 28.60
C LEU A 100 0.73 36.46 29.23
N ASN A 101 -0.50 36.98 29.31
CA ASN A 101 -1.12 37.40 30.58
C ASN A 101 -2.56 37.93 30.42
N GLU A 102 -3.25 37.81 31.55
CA GLU A 102 -4.66 38.03 31.87
C GLU A 102 -5.14 39.50 31.78
N ASP A 103 -6.47 39.62 31.70
CA ASP A 103 -7.33 40.73 32.13
C ASP A 103 -7.17 42.14 31.51
N ALA A 104 -8.20 42.60 30.79
CA ALA A 104 -9.01 43.78 31.14
C ALA A 104 -9.78 44.36 29.92
N GLU A 105 -11.08 44.52 30.14
CA GLU A 105 -12.00 45.56 29.62
C GLU A 105 -12.14 45.79 28.09
N VAL A 106 -13.32 45.40 27.60
CA VAL A 106 -13.91 45.78 26.31
C VAL A 106 -14.86 46.95 26.55
N ALA A 107 -14.64 48.07 25.87
CA ALA A 107 -15.66 49.10 25.67
C ALA A 107 -15.53 49.72 24.28
N GLU A 108 -16.70 49.83 23.63
CA GLU A 108 -17.07 50.69 22.50
C GLU A 108 -16.88 50.16 21.06
N GLU A 109 -18.00 49.62 20.56
CA GLU A 109 -18.42 49.65 19.16
C GLU A 109 -18.89 51.06 18.76
N GLU A 110 -18.68 51.45 17.50
CA GLU A 110 -19.61 52.11 16.55
C GLU A 110 -18.78 52.44 15.28
N SER A 111 -19.03 51.92 14.07
CA SER A 111 -20.17 51.99 13.13
C SER A 111 -19.85 52.90 11.92
N SER A 112 -20.21 52.41 10.70
CA SER A 112 -20.58 53.19 9.49
C SER A 112 -19.45 53.92 8.71
N ASP A 113 -19.35 54.00 7.37
CA ASP A 113 -19.99 53.45 6.17
C ASP A 113 -19.23 54.05 4.93
N GLN A 114 -19.44 53.45 3.76
CA GLN A 114 -19.40 54.03 2.41
C GLN A 114 -18.15 53.98 1.49
N SER A 115 -18.18 52.96 0.60
CA SER A 115 -18.23 53.00 -0.88
C SER A 115 -17.29 53.89 -1.71
N THR A 116 -16.66 53.30 -2.74
CA THR A 116 -16.73 53.74 -4.17
C THR A 116 -16.04 52.74 -5.13
N GLU A 117 -16.64 52.58 -6.30
CA GLU A 117 -16.30 51.69 -7.44
C GLU A 117 -14.98 52.06 -8.15
N ASP A 118 -14.27 51.07 -8.73
CA ASP A 118 -14.11 50.95 -10.20
C ASP A 118 -13.44 49.61 -10.63
N LYS A 119 -13.81 49.10 -11.81
CA LYS A 119 -13.28 47.90 -12.51
C LYS A 119 -12.39 48.38 -13.70
N PRO A 120 -11.71 47.58 -14.57
CA PRO A 120 -11.58 46.11 -14.65
C PRO A 120 -10.22 45.51 -15.16
N LYS A 121 -10.10 44.17 -15.00
CA LYS A 121 -9.40 43.14 -15.83
C LYS A 121 -7.85 43.04 -15.81
N GLU A 122 -7.38 41.85 -15.39
CA GLU A 122 -6.43 40.97 -16.12
C GLU A 122 -6.42 39.59 -15.42
N LYS A 123 -7.08 38.56 -15.96
CA LYS A 123 -6.47 37.42 -16.69
C LYS A 123 -5.14 36.91 -16.11
N THR A 124 -5.23 35.89 -15.26
CA THR A 124 -4.17 34.89 -15.02
C THR A 124 -4.88 33.53 -14.84
N GLU A 125 -4.93 32.76 -15.91
CA GLU A 125 -4.17 31.51 -16.09
C GLU A 125 -4.69 30.35 -15.23
N ASP A 126 -5.35 29.41 -15.91
CA ASP A 126 -5.78 28.10 -15.41
C ASP A 126 -4.60 27.27 -14.89
N THR A 127 -4.14 27.53 -13.67
CA THR A 127 -3.34 26.56 -12.93
C THR A 127 -4.29 25.50 -12.40
N LYS A 128 -4.28 24.31 -13.01
CA LYS A 128 -4.94 23.12 -12.44
C LYS A 128 -4.63 23.07 -10.94
N PRO A 129 -5.65 22.93 -10.07
CA PRO A 129 -5.40 22.93 -8.63
C PRO A 129 -4.47 21.77 -8.33
N LYS A 130 -3.26 22.08 -7.85
CA LYS A 130 -2.37 21.09 -7.29
C LYS A 130 -3.18 20.40 -6.19
N ALA A 131 -3.35 19.08 -6.30
CA ALA A 131 -4.07 18.31 -5.30
C ALA A 131 -3.49 18.68 -3.93
N MET A 132 -4.29 19.36 -3.11
CA MET A 132 -3.85 19.87 -1.83
C MET A 132 -3.41 18.67 -0.98
N ASP A 133 -2.27 18.79 -0.27
CA ASP A 133 -1.86 17.73 0.63
C ASP A 133 -3.02 17.44 1.60
N PRO A 134 -3.50 16.19 1.70
CA PRO A 134 -4.76 15.89 2.39
C PRO A 134 -4.68 16.23 3.89
N ILE A 135 -3.47 16.30 4.45
CA ILE A 135 -3.27 16.71 5.84
C ILE A 135 -3.58 18.18 6.08
N ARG A 136 -3.41 19.04 5.06
CA ARG A 136 -3.73 20.47 5.15
C ARG A 136 -5.23 20.73 5.20
N MET A 137 -6.05 19.72 4.85
CA MET A 137 -7.50 19.79 5.06
C MET A 137 -7.86 19.89 6.55
N PHE A 138 -6.97 19.54 7.49
CA PHE A 138 -7.22 19.70 8.93
C PHE A 138 -6.76 21.06 9.49
N GLY A 139 -6.57 22.05 8.60
CA GLY A 139 -6.18 23.42 8.94
C GLY A 139 -4.66 23.64 9.04
N ILE A 140 -4.29 24.86 9.41
CA ILE A 140 -2.88 25.32 9.43
C ILE A 140 -2.08 24.65 10.56
N LEU A 141 -2.72 24.35 11.69
CA LEU A 141 -2.07 23.78 12.87
C LEU A 141 -2.38 22.29 13.04
N VAL A 142 -1.79 21.47 12.17
CA VAL A 142 -1.94 20.01 12.27
C VAL A 142 -1.05 19.43 13.37
N PRO A 143 -1.60 18.67 14.33
CA PRO A 143 -0.80 18.03 15.38
C PRO A 143 0.30 17.13 14.79
N PRO A 144 1.49 17.07 15.42
CA PRO A 144 2.57 16.20 14.96
C PRO A 144 2.15 14.72 14.92
N ALA A 145 1.31 14.27 15.85
CA ALA A 145 0.79 12.90 15.86
C ALA A 145 -0.07 12.58 14.62
N LEU A 146 -0.84 13.54 14.09
CA LEU A 146 -1.62 13.34 12.88
C LEU A 146 -0.73 13.28 11.62
N ARG A 147 0.37 14.06 11.62
CA ARG A 147 1.43 13.97 10.59
C ARG A 147 2.13 12.61 10.62
N SER A 148 2.48 12.11 11.80
CA SER A 148 3.08 10.78 11.97
C SER A 148 2.13 9.65 11.54
N ALA A 149 0.83 9.80 11.81
CA ALA A 149 -0.20 8.86 11.35
C ALA A 149 -0.24 8.81 9.82
N GLN A 150 -0.32 9.98 9.15
CA GLN A 150 -0.31 10.06 7.70
C GLN A 150 0.96 9.44 7.09
N ALA A 151 2.14 9.74 7.65
CA ALA A 151 3.39 9.18 7.15
C ALA A 151 3.41 7.64 7.22
N SER A 152 2.96 7.06 8.34
CA SER A 152 2.89 5.60 8.52
C SER A 152 1.89 4.95 7.55
N PHE A 153 0.74 5.60 7.30
CA PHE A 153 -0.24 5.10 6.35
C PHE A 153 0.21 5.22 4.90
N ASN A 154 0.85 6.32 4.52
CA ASN A 154 1.43 6.47 3.18
C ASN A 154 2.50 5.40 2.93
N GLU A 155 3.40 5.18 3.89
CA GLU A 155 4.42 4.13 3.76
C GLU A 155 3.80 2.74 3.65
N ALA A 156 2.71 2.45 4.39
CA ALA A 156 1.96 1.20 4.28
C ALA A 156 1.35 1.00 2.88
N VAL A 157 0.73 2.04 2.32
CA VAL A 157 0.00 1.98 1.04
C VAL A 157 0.96 1.93 -0.14
N ASP A 158 2.00 2.77 -0.14
CA ASP A 158 2.90 2.92 -1.28
C ASP A 158 3.82 1.70 -1.47
N GLY A 159 4.09 0.94 -0.41
CA GLY A 159 5.01 -0.19 -0.46
C GLY A 159 4.34 -1.53 -0.14
N PRO A 160 4.17 -1.87 1.16
CA PRO A 160 3.72 -3.20 1.58
C PRO A 160 2.40 -3.66 0.95
N VAL A 161 1.38 -2.80 0.86
CA VAL A 161 0.07 -3.20 0.29
C VAL A 161 0.20 -3.67 -1.15
N VAL A 162 0.90 -2.91 -1.99
CA VAL A 162 1.09 -3.26 -3.42
C VAL A 162 1.92 -4.54 -3.56
N ARG A 163 2.99 -4.68 -2.79
CA ARG A 163 3.85 -5.87 -2.83
C ARG A 163 3.10 -7.13 -2.35
N VAL A 164 2.35 -7.04 -1.25
CA VAL A 164 1.50 -8.14 -0.77
C VAL A 164 0.53 -8.61 -1.85
N ALA A 165 -0.11 -7.67 -2.56
CA ALA A 165 -1.02 -8.00 -3.65
C ALA A 165 -0.32 -8.73 -4.81
N ALA A 166 0.88 -8.28 -5.19
CA ALA A 166 1.70 -8.90 -6.23
C ALA A 166 2.10 -10.34 -5.83
N VAL A 167 2.69 -10.52 -4.64
CA VAL A 167 3.13 -11.82 -4.11
C VAL A 167 1.94 -12.77 -3.93
N ALA A 168 0.78 -12.27 -3.48
CA ALA A 168 -0.44 -13.08 -3.41
C ALA A 168 -0.95 -13.52 -4.80
N GLY A 169 -0.66 -12.76 -5.86
CA GLY A 169 -0.91 -13.16 -7.24
C GLY A 169 0.04 -14.28 -7.68
N GLU A 170 1.32 -14.16 -7.35
CA GLU A 170 2.36 -15.14 -7.64
C GLU A 170 2.11 -16.48 -6.94
N LEU A 171 1.76 -16.47 -5.65
CA LEU A 171 1.37 -17.68 -4.90
C LEU A 171 0.26 -18.44 -5.61
N ARG A 172 -0.81 -17.76 -6.04
CA ARG A 172 -1.91 -18.38 -6.78
C ARG A 172 -1.48 -18.91 -8.16
N ALA A 173 -0.49 -18.29 -8.79
CA ALA A 173 0.07 -18.81 -10.04
C ALA A 173 0.85 -20.10 -9.80
N LEU A 174 1.73 -20.12 -8.80
CA LEU A 174 2.53 -21.28 -8.39
C LEU A 174 1.64 -22.45 -7.96
N GLU A 175 0.58 -22.22 -7.17
CA GLU A 175 -0.39 -23.25 -6.78
C GLU A 175 -1.02 -23.94 -7.99
N ARG A 176 -1.38 -23.17 -9.03
CA ARG A 176 -1.92 -23.72 -10.28
C ARG A 176 -0.89 -24.56 -11.02
N GLU A 177 0.36 -24.12 -11.06
CA GLU A 177 1.45 -24.87 -11.71
C GLU A 177 1.80 -26.15 -10.96
N ILE A 178 1.93 -26.10 -9.64
CA ILE A 178 2.10 -27.27 -8.76
C ILE A 178 0.95 -28.25 -8.99
N GLY A 179 -0.30 -27.75 -9.04
CA GLY A 179 -1.47 -28.58 -9.32
C GLY A 179 -1.40 -29.29 -10.68
N ARG A 180 -0.86 -28.63 -11.71
CA ARG A 180 -0.63 -29.22 -13.05
C ARG A 180 0.53 -30.23 -13.02
N ALA A 181 1.64 -29.89 -12.39
CA ALA A 181 2.83 -30.75 -12.28
C ALA A 181 2.49 -32.05 -11.54
N ARG A 182 1.77 -31.98 -10.42
CA ARG A 182 1.29 -33.17 -9.68
C ARG A 182 0.39 -34.07 -10.52
N LYS A 183 -0.47 -33.49 -11.36
CA LYS A 183 -1.31 -34.26 -12.29
C LYS A 183 -0.47 -34.95 -13.37
N ALA A 184 0.57 -34.28 -13.88
CA ALA A 184 1.49 -34.85 -14.87
C ALA A 184 2.28 -36.03 -14.29
N VAL A 185 2.86 -35.88 -13.09
CA VAL A 185 3.58 -36.95 -12.38
C VAL A 185 2.68 -38.17 -12.11
N ARG A 186 1.39 -37.95 -11.81
CA ARG A 186 0.44 -39.05 -11.61
C ARG A 186 0.08 -39.79 -12.91
N LYS A 187 0.20 -39.12 -14.06
CA LYS A 187 -0.10 -39.69 -15.38
C LYS A 187 1.10 -40.42 -15.99
N ALA A 188 2.32 -40.04 -15.61
CA ALA A 188 3.58 -40.69 -15.97
C ALA A 188 3.87 -41.95 -15.13
#